data_AF-A0AB39BHL2-F1
#
_entry.id   AF-A0AB39BHL2-F1
#
_cell.length_a   1.000
_cell.length_b   1.000
_cell.length_c   1.000
_cell.angle_alpha   90.00
_cell.angle_beta   90.00
_cell.angle_gamma   90.00
#
_symmetry.space_group_name_H-M   'P 1'
#
loop_
_entity.id
_entity.type
_entity.pdbx_description
1 polymer ?
#
loop_
_entity_poly.entity_id
_entity_poly.type
_entity_poly.pdbx_seq_one_letter_code
_entity_poly.pdbx_strand_id
1 'polypeptide(L)'
;MTQPTHDQLEASQHTEKRTVGGELRYYLKDAASHLKKLNEPFDPDGLEAWFTPDGTFHAQGLNANAGLYATMGAAAGAAIAAG
;
A
#
# COMPACT_ATOMS: atom_id res chain seq x y z
N MET A 1 -0.20 6.19 14.74
CA MET A 1 0.22 6.71 13.43
C MET A 1 -1.05 7.02 12.66
N THR A 2 -1.15 8.20 12.07
CA THR A 2 -2.38 8.65 11.40
C THR A 2 -2.46 8.02 10.02
N GLN A 3 -3.60 7.40 9.69
CA GLN A 3 -3.85 6.91 8.34
C GLN A 3 -3.94 8.09 7.36
N PRO A 4 -3.46 7.93 6.12
CA PRO A 4 -3.56 9.01 5.13
C PRO A 4 -5.03 9.27 4.78
N THR A 5 -5.40 10.53 4.61
CA THR A 5 -6.76 10.91 4.20
C THR A 5 -6.96 10.68 2.71
N HIS A 6 -8.23 10.67 2.28
CA HIS A 6 -8.59 10.62 0.86
C HIS A 6 -7.85 11.68 0.02
N ASP A 7 -7.85 12.94 0.46
CA ASP A 7 -7.22 14.04 -0.27
C ASP A 7 -5.70 13.86 -0.37
N GLN A 8 -5.06 13.33 0.69
CA GLN A 8 -3.63 13.01 0.67
C GLN A 8 -3.34 11.87 -0.31
N LEU A 9 -4.20 10.85 -0.37
CA LEU A 9 -4.08 9.76 -1.34
C LEU A 9 -4.26 10.25 -2.77
N GLU A 10 -5.24 11.11 -3.04
CA GLU A 10 -5.48 11.70 -4.36
C GLU A 10 -4.32 12.58 -4.82
N ALA A 11 -3.76 13.39 -3.93
CA ALA A 11 -2.64 14.28 -4.23
C ALA A 11 -1.29 13.55 -4.31
N SER A 12 -1.20 12.33 -3.77
CA SER A 12 0.06 11.62 -3.63
C SER A 12 0.64 11.16 -4.96
N GLN A 13 1.87 11.60 -5.25
CA GLN A 13 2.66 11.07 -6.36
C GLN A 13 3.05 9.58 -6.18
N HIS A 14 2.98 9.07 -4.95
CA HIS A 14 3.37 7.69 -4.60
C HIS A 14 2.26 6.66 -4.84
N THR A 15 1.02 7.12 -5.07
CA THR A 15 -0.11 6.23 -5.34
C THR A 15 -0.59 6.36 -6.79
N GLU A 16 -1.25 5.31 -7.26
CA GLU A 16 -1.96 5.24 -8.52
C GLU A 16 -3.41 4.86 -8.25
N LYS A 17 -4.32 5.76 -8.61
CA LYS A 17 -5.76 5.57 -8.45
C LYS A 17 -6.28 4.58 -9.48
N ARG A 18 -6.91 3.49 -9.02
CA ARG A 18 -7.55 2.48 -9.87
C ARG A 18 -8.91 2.08 -9.31
N THR A 19 -9.83 1.71 -10.19
CA THR A 19 -11.13 1.16 -9.79
C THR A 19 -11.15 -0.32 -10.12
N VAL A 20 -11.37 -1.17 -9.11
CA VAL A 20 -11.37 -2.63 -9.24
C VAL A 20 -12.68 -3.16 -8.69
N GLY A 21 -13.50 -3.80 -9.54
CA GLY A 21 -14.80 -4.37 -9.12
C GLY A 21 -15.79 -3.34 -8.54
N GLY A 22 -15.65 -2.05 -8.90
CA GLY A 22 -16.46 -0.96 -8.35
C GLY A 22 -15.89 -0.30 -7.09
N GLU A 23 -14.80 -0.82 -6.54
CA GLU A 23 -14.11 -0.24 -5.39
C GLU A 23 -12.95 0.66 -5.84
N LEU A 24 -12.83 1.82 -5.22
CA LEU A 24 -11.72 2.73 -5.47
C LEU A 24 -10.50 2.32 -4.63
N ARG A 25 -9.33 2.22 -5.27
CA ARG A 25 -8.08 1.81 -4.64
C ARG A 25 -6.93 2.71 -5.06
N TYR A 26 -6.05 3.00 -4.12
CA TYR A 26 -4.83 3.80 -4.32
C TYR A 26 -3.62 2.89 -4.21
N TYR A 27 -3.21 2.32 -5.34
CA TYR A 27 -2.10 1.37 -5.40
C TYR A 27 -0.75 2.08 -5.23
N LEU A 28 0.14 1.52 -4.43
CA LEU A 28 1.50 2.04 -4.28
C LEU A 28 2.35 1.67 -5.50
N LYS A 29 2.85 2.67 -6.24
CA LYS A 29 3.56 2.47 -7.51
C LYS A 29 4.81 1.59 -7.39
N ASP A 30 5.56 1.73 -6.29
CA ASP A 30 6.82 1.01 -6.05
C ASP A 30 6.70 -0.11 -5.01
N ALA A 31 5.48 -0.50 -4.64
CA ALA A 31 5.28 -1.50 -3.60
C ALA A 31 5.83 -2.87 -3.99
N ALA A 32 5.66 -3.32 -5.23
CA ALA A 32 6.11 -4.65 -5.65
C ALA A 32 7.61 -4.87 -5.36
N SER A 33 8.47 -3.91 -5.71
CA SER A 33 9.91 -3.99 -5.45
C SER A 33 10.27 -4.02 -3.96
N HIS A 34 9.53 -3.29 -3.13
CA HIS A 34 9.74 -3.30 -1.67
C HIS A 34 9.22 -4.59 -1.04
N LEU A 35 8.06 -5.06 -1.49
CA LEU A 35 7.43 -6.29 -1.06
C LEU A 35 8.23 -7.53 -1.44
N LYS A 36 8.87 -7.54 -2.62
CA LYS A 36 9.75 -8.63 -3.04
C LYS A 36 10.92 -8.82 -2.07
N LYS A 37 11.61 -7.74 -1.71
CA LYS A 37 12.70 -7.76 -0.71
C LYS A 37 12.26 -8.30 0.65
N LEU A 38 11.01 -8.03 1.04
CA LEU A 38 10.46 -8.50 2.31
C LEU A 38 10.03 -9.97 2.30
N ASN A 39 9.73 -10.54 1.13
CA ASN A 39 9.34 -11.95 0.99
C ASN A 39 10.52 -12.87 0.66
N GLU A 40 11.73 -12.36 0.43
CA GLU A 40 12.89 -13.18 0.09
C GLU A 40 13.07 -14.37 1.08
N PRO A 41 13.30 -15.59 0.58
CA PRO A 41 13.59 -15.97 -0.82
C PRO A 41 12.35 -16.23 -1.71
N PHE A 42 11.14 -16.01 -1.20
CA PHE A 42 9.90 -16.19 -1.97
C PHE A 42 9.64 -14.95 -2.84
N ASP A 43 9.52 -15.14 -4.15
CA ASP A 43 9.13 -14.08 -5.10
C ASP A 43 7.74 -14.38 -5.68
N PRO A 44 6.66 -14.17 -4.89
CA PRO A 44 5.32 -14.39 -5.39
C PRO A 44 4.98 -13.34 -6.45
N ASP A 45 4.44 -13.79 -7.57
CA ASP A 45 3.82 -12.91 -8.56
C ASP A 45 2.57 -12.22 -7.98
N GLY A 46 2.30 -10.99 -8.42
CA GLY A 46 1.11 -10.25 -8.00
C GLY A 46 1.22 -9.57 -6.63
N LEU A 47 2.44 -9.20 -6.21
CA LEU A 47 2.64 -8.36 -5.03
C LEU A 47 2.12 -6.95 -5.26
N GLU A 48 1.00 -6.65 -4.61
CA GLU A 48 0.35 -5.34 -4.67
C GLU A 48 0.13 -4.82 -3.26
N ALA A 49 0.20 -3.51 -3.08
CA ALA A 49 -0.25 -2.84 -1.87
C ALA A 49 -1.04 -1.61 -2.26
N TRP A 50 -2.15 -1.35 -1.57
CA TRP A 50 -3.03 -0.24 -1.85
C TRP A 50 -3.67 0.30 -0.58
N PHE A 51 -4.12 1.54 -0.67
CA PHE A 51 -5.03 2.13 0.32
C PHE A 51 -6.44 2.20 -0.25
N THR A 52 -7.43 2.02 0.60
CA THR A 52 -8.82 2.40 0.32
C THR A 52 -9.03 3.90 0.64
N PRO A 53 -10.14 4.52 0.17
CA PRO A 53 -10.37 5.96 0.35
C PRO A 53 -10.47 6.42 1.80
N ASP A 54 -10.79 5.50 2.72
CA ASP A 54 -10.83 5.71 4.17
C ASP A 54 -9.44 5.65 4.83
N GLY A 55 -8.37 5.37 4.08
CA GLY A 55 -7.01 5.28 4.58
C GLY A 55 -6.63 3.88 5.09
N THR A 56 -7.48 2.86 4.93
CA THR A 56 -7.15 1.49 5.31
C THR A 56 -6.13 0.89 4.34
N PHE A 57 -5.06 0.29 4.89
CA PHE A 57 -3.99 -0.33 4.11
C PHE A 57 -4.29 -1.80 3.83
N HIS A 58 -4.04 -2.21 2.58
CA HIS A 58 -4.17 -3.58 2.12
C HIS A 58 -2.91 -3.97 1.34
N ALA A 59 -2.57 -5.26 1.39
CA ALA A 59 -1.57 -5.82 0.49
C ALA A 59 -1.90 -7.28 0.17
N GLN A 60 -1.48 -7.71 -1.02
CA GLN A 60 -1.69 -9.04 -1.58
C GLN A 60 -0.34 -9.70 -1.90
N GLY A 61 -0.32 -11.04 -1.88
CA GLY A 61 0.84 -11.84 -2.27
C GLY A 61 1.92 -11.95 -1.19
N LEU A 62 1.80 -11.19 -0.09
CA LEU A 62 2.69 -11.31 1.07
C LEU A 62 2.38 -12.59 1.84
N ASN A 63 3.40 -13.40 2.10
CA ASN A 63 3.33 -14.50 3.07
C ASN A 63 3.65 -14.00 4.49
N ALA A 64 3.27 -12.76 4.79
CA ALA A 64 3.73 -12.02 5.94
C ALA A 64 2.79 -12.13 7.14
N ASN A 65 3.35 -12.02 8.33
CA ASN A 65 2.62 -11.93 9.60
C ASN A 65 1.89 -10.57 9.68
N ALA A 66 0.70 -10.53 10.32
CA ALA A 66 -0.16 -9.35 10.46
C ALA A 66 0.58 -8.09 10.94
N GLY A 67 1.60 -8.25 11.79
CA GLY A 67 2.42 -7.14 12.28
C GLY A 67 3.23 -6.42 11.19
N LEU A 68 3.69 -7.13 10.16
CA LEU A 68 4.46 -6.53 9.06
C LEU A 68 3.59 -5.59 8.22
N TYR A 69 2.35 -5.98 7.94
CA TYR A 69 1.39 -5.14 7.20
C TYR A 69 1.09 -3.83 7.93
N ALA A 70 0.97 -3.88 9.26
CA ALA A 70 0.73 -2.68 10.06
C ALA A 70 1.92 -1.71 9.97
N THR A 71 3.15 -2.21 10.06
CA THR A 71 4.36 -1.38 9.93
C THR A 71 4.49 -0.79 8.53
N MET A 72 4.22 -1.58 7.48
CA MET A 72 4.28 -1.12 6.10
C MET A 72 3.22 -0.06 5.80
N GLY A 73 1.96 -0.30 6.18
CA GLY A 73 0.88 0.65 5.99
C GLY A 73 1.15 1.96 6.70
N ALA A 74 1.76 1.91 7.89
CA ALA A 74 2.08 3.12 8.64
C ALA A 74 3.27 3.90 8.04
N ALA A 75 4.30 3.22 7.54
CA ALA A 75 5.42 3.87 6.85
C ALA A 75 4.97 4.50 5.51
N ALA A 76 4.17 3.77 4.73
CA ALA A 76 3.61 4.27 3.48
C ALA A 76 2.65 5.44 3.72
N GLY A 77 1.78 5.32 4.73
CA GLY A 77 0.87 6.39 5.13
C GLY A 77 1.60 7.66 5.57
N ALA A 78 2.70 7.51 6.32
CA ALA A 78 3.55 8.65 6.70
C ALA A 78 4.22 9.32 5.49
N ALA A 79 4.70 8.55 4.52
CA ALA A 79 5.28 9.09 3.29
C ALA A 79 4.24 9.83 2.44
N ILE A 80 3.02 9.32 2.37
CA ILE A 80 1.89 9.96 1.68
C ILE A 80 1.47 11.25 2.39
N ALA A 81 1.46 11.27 3.72
CA ALA A 81 1.07 12.46 4.48
C ALA A 81 2.14 13.56 4.53
N ALA A 82 3.39 13.22 4.20
CA ALA A 82 4.53 14.14 4.24
C ALA A 82 4.90 14.75 2.88
N GLY A 83 4.34 14.24 1.79
CA GLY A 83 4.52 14.72 0.41
C GLY A 83 3.28 15.41 -0.12
#